data_AF-A0A383A9P8-F1
#
_entry.id   AF-A0A383A9P8-F1
#
_cell.length_a   1.000
_cell.length_b   1.000
_cell.length_c   1.000
_cell.angle_alpha   90.00
_cell.angle_beta   90.00
_cell.angle_gamma   90.00
#
_symmetry.space_group_name_H-M   'P 1'
#
loop_
_entity.id
_entity.type
_entity.pdbx_description
1 polymer ?
#
loop_
_entity_poly.entity_id
_entity_poly.type
_entity_poly.pdbx_seq_one_letter_code
_entity_poly.pdbx_strand_id
1 'polypeptide(L)'
;MCRRAHGAGYVTWVGVREDGFLINKGENHLVHYRSSDHLTRSFCGRCGSSMLCNDDNHDNVIDLTLANLDGDLDRPLKSHFFYDCRAGWIEANDNLQKRGGNSGIEPL
;
A
#
# COMPACT_ATOMS: atom_id res chain seq x y z
N MET A 1 0.36 10.64 1.52
CA MET A 1 1.04 10.08 2.73
C MET A 1 1.95 8.88 2.41
N CYS A 2 1.49 7.91 1.59
CA CYS A 2 2.15 6.61 1.39
C CYS A 2 3.66 6.68 1.09
N ARG A 3 4.10 7.44 0.08
CA ARG A 3 5.53 7.54 -0.28
C ARG A 3 6.44 7.96 0.89
N ARG A 4 5.94 8.85 1.76
CA ARG A 4 6.69 9.36 2.92
C ARG A 4 6.75 8.32 4.04
N ALA A 5 5.64 7.61 4.28
CA ALA A 5 5.59 6.54 5.27
C ALA A 5 6.56 5.39 4.93
N HIS A 6 6.78 5.13 3.64
CA HIS A 6 7.71 4.10 3.17
C HIS A 6 9.13 4.62 2.90
N GLY A 7 9.37 5.94 3.01
CA GLY A 7 10.67 6.53 2.61
C GLY A 7 11.06 6.27 1.15
N ALA A 8 10.09 6.12 0.26
CA ALA A 8 10.29 5.66 -1.13
C ALA A 8 9.64 6.61 -2.16
N GLY A 9 9.91 6.39 -3.45
CA GLY A 9 9.28 7.17 -4.54
C GLY A 9 7.77 6.93 -4.64
N TYR A 10 7.38 5.67 -4.42
CA TYR A 10 6.01 5.18 -4.33
C TYR A 10 6.02 3.86 -3.55
N VAL A 11 4.84 3.36 -3.22
CA VAL A 11 4.64 2.00 -2.70
C VAL A 11 3.69 1.28 -3.64
N THR A 12 3.97 0.02 -3.90
CA THR A 12 3.05 -0.86 -4.63
C THR A 12 2.26 -1.67 -3.61
N TRP A 13 0.94 -1.52 -3.65
CA TRP A 13 0.01 -2.25 -2.79
C TRP A 13 -0.61 -3.43 -3.52
N VAL A 14 -0.85 -4.51 -2.79
CA VAL A 14 -1.70 -5.62 -3.21
C VAL A 14 -2.79 -5.81 -2.17
N GLY A 15 -4.02 -5.49 -2.56
CA GLY A 15 -5.20 -5.78 -1.77
C GLY A 15 -5.55 -7.26 -1.81
N VAL A 16 -5.83 -7.84 -0.64
CA VAL A 16 -6.41 -9.18 -0.47
C VAL A 16 -7.64 -9.08 0.42
N ARG A 17 -8.52 -10.09 0.35
CA ARG A 17 -9.63 -10.19 1.30
C ARG A 17 -9.10 -10.56 2.67
N GLU A 18 -9.64 -9.94 3.71
CA GLU A 18 -9.27 -10.19 5.11
C GLU A 18 -9.45 -11.66 5.51
N ASP A 19 -10.51 -12.32 5.02
CA ASP A 19 -10.77 -13.76 5.26
C ASP A 19 -9.78 -14.69 4.53
N GLY A 20 -8.98 -14.16 3.60
CA GLY A 20 -7.92 -14.87 2.90
C GLY A 20 -6.50 -14.54 3.41
N PHE A 21 -6.38 -13.73 4.46
CA PHE A 21 -5.11 -13.30 5.02
C PHE A 21 -4.90 -13.85 6.43
N LEU A 22 -3.69 -14.36 6.70
CA LEU A 22 -3.31 -14.85 8.03
C LEU A 22 -1.85 -14.50 8.35
N ILE A 23 -1.63 -13.94 9.53
CA ILE A 23 -0.28 -13.74 10.08
C ILE A 23 0.13 -15.05 10.77
N ASN A 24 0.94 -15.85 10.08
CA ASN A 24 1.40 -17.13 10.63
C ASN A 24 2.41 -16.98 11.78
N LYS A 25 3.23 -15.92 11.77
CA LYS A 25 4.29 -15.64 12.75
C LYS A 25 4.56 -14.14 12.85
N GLY A 26 5.04 -13.70 14.02
CA GLY A 26 5.57 -12.34 14.21
C GLY A 26 4.51 -11.26 14.44
N GLU A 27 3.26 -11.64 14.70
CA GLU A 27 2.17 -10.71 15.04
C GLU A 27 2.52 -9.81 16.23
N ASN A 28 3.20 -10.37 17.24
CA ASN A 28 3.71 -9.64 18.40
C ASN A 28 4.80 -8.60 18.08
N HIS A 29 5.32 -8.57 16.85
CA HIS A 29 6.25 -7.54 16.38
C HIS A 29 5.57 -6.53 15.45
N LEU A 30 4.30 -6.74 15.12
CA LEU A 30 3.55 -5.82 14.29
C LEU A 30 3.07 -4.64 15.15
N VAL A 31 3.44 -3.44 14.75
CA VAL A 31 2.99 -2.20 15.37
C VAL A 31 1.95 -1.59 14.45
N HIS A 32 0.77 -1.28 15.01
CA HIS A 32 -0.33 -0.64 14.31
C HIS A 32 -0.37 0.85 14.66
N TYR A 33 -0.48 1.70 13.64
CA TYR A 33 -0.55 3.14 13.77
C TYR A 33 -1.75 3.69 13.00
N ARG A 34 -2.68 4.31 13.72
CA ARG A 34 -3.85 5.00 13.15
C ARG A 34 -3.39 6.31 12.51
N SER A 35 -3.17 6.26 11.20
CA SER A 35 -2.57 7.34 10.42
C SER A 35 -3.57 8.39 9.93
N SER A 36 -4.87 8.08 10.00
CA SER A 36 -6.00 9.00 9.79
C SER A 36 -7.23 8.46 10.52
N ASP A 37 -8.37 9.14 10.40
CA ASP A 37 -9.65 8.68 10.96
C ASP A 37 -10.17 7.37 10.35
N HIS A 38 -9.56 6.86 9.28
CA HIS A 38 -9.96 5.63 8.57
C HIS A 38 -8.78 4.70 8.19
N LEU A 39 -7.54 5.19 8.17
CA LEU A 39 -6.37 4.39 7.75
C LEU A 39 -5.52 3.94 8.92
N THR A 40 -5.38 2.63 9.09
CA THR A 40 -4.40 1.99 9.99
C THR A 40 -3.24 1.44 9.18
N ARG A 41 -2.01 1.83 9.53
CA ARG A 41 -0.78 1.31 8.92
C ARG A 41 -0.07 0.39 9.88
N SER A 42 0.46 -0.71 9.38
CA SER A 42 1.14 -1.70 10.22
C SER A 42 2.57 -1.92 9.73
N PHE A 43 3.52 -1.89 10.66
CA PHE A 43 4.95 -2.03 10.37
C PHE A 43 5.64 -2.91 11.42
N CYS A 44 6.77 -3.50 11.05
CA CYS A 44 7.57 -4.30 11.97
C CYS A 44 8.26 -3.40 13.00
N GLY A 45 7.93 -3.54 14.28
CA GLY A 45 8.54 -2.79 15.39
C GLY A 45 10.03 -3.11 15.64
N ARG A 46 10.59 -4.14 14.98
CA ARG A 46 12.02 -4.50 15.09
C ARG A 46 12.88 -3.84 14.02
N CYS A 47 12.45 -3.84 12.77
CA CYS A 47 13.25 -3.35 11.64
C CYS A 47 12.65 -2.11 10.94
N GLY A 48 11.42 -1.72 11.29
CA GLY A 48 10.74 -0.56 10.70
C GLY A 48 10.07 -0.82 9.34
N SER A 49 10.16 -2.03 8.79
CA SER A 49 9.54 -2.35 7.50
C SER A 49 8.03 -2.11 7.53
N SER A 50 7.53 -1.25 6.64
CA SER A 50 6.09 -1.06 6.43
C SER A 50 5.50 -2.29 5.76
N MET A 51 4.41 -2.84 6.29
CA MET A 51 3.88 -4.13 5.85
C MET A 51 2.45 -4.05 5.36
N LEU A 52 1.53 -3.50 6.16
CA LEU A 52 0.09 -3.51 5.87
C LEU A 52 -0.50 -2.10 5.90
N CYS A 53 -1.60 -1.92 5.17
CA CYS A 53 -2.49 -0.78 5.29
C CYS A 53 -3.94 -1.27 5.27
N ASN A 54 -4.74 -0.82 6.22
CA ASN A 54 -6.16 -1.13 6.34
C ASN A 54 -6.92 0.21 6.23
N ASP A 55 -7.92 0.26 5.35
CA ASP A 55 -8.81 1.40 5.19
C ASP A 55 -10.21 0.96 5.61
N ASP A 56 -10.74 1.57 6.67
CA ASP A 56 -12.08 1.27 7.17
C ASP A 56 -13.20 1.57 6.16
N ASN A 57 -12.92 2.33 5.09
CA ASN A 57 -13.86 2.55 3.99
C ASN A 57 -13.86 1.41 2.95
N HIS A 58 -12.89 0.51 3.01
CA HIS A 58 -12.77 -0.65 2.13
C HIS A 58 -12.98 -1.93 2.92
N ASP A 59 -14.26 -2.28 3.10
CA ASP A 59 -14.68 -3.42 3.89
C ASP A 59 -13.96 -4.71 3.48
N ASN A 60 -13.39 -5.40 4.48
CA ASN A 60 -12.74 -6.70 4.36
C ASN A 60 -11.56 -6.74 3.37
N VAL A 61 -10.86 -5.63 3.15
CA VAL A 61 -9.63 -5.58 2.33
C VAL A 61 -8.44 -5.17 3.18
N ILE A 62 -7.35 -5.91 3.03
CA ILE A 62 -6.05 -5.57 3.61
C ILE A 62 -5.07 -5.34 2.47
N ASP A 63 -4.42 -4.19 2.44
CA ASP A 63 -3.35 -3.90 1.50
C ASP A 63 -2.01 -4.35 2.06
N LEU A 64 -1.31 -5.20 1.31
CA LEU A 64 0.06 -5.61 1.60
C LEU A 64 1.05 -4.85 0.74
N THR A 65 2.21 -4.53 1.32
CA THR A 65 3.32 -3.96 0.56
C THR A 65 3.91 -5.04 -0.34
N LEU A 66 3.74 -4.92 -1.66
CA LEU A 66 4.16 -5.93 -2.63
C LEU A 66 5.65 -6.30 -2.52
N ALA A 67 6.51 -5.30 -2.26
CA ALA A 67 7.96 -5.52 -2.15
C ALA A 67 8.37 -6.42 -0.97
N ASN A 68 7.45 -6.73 -0.05
CA ASN A 68 7.70 -7.66 1.05
C ASN A 68 7.21 -9.08 0.74
N LEU A 69 6.55 -9.30 -0.40
CA LEU A 69 6.05 -10.61 -0.79
C LEU A 69 7.13 -11.37 -1.56
N ASP A 70 7.29 -12.64 -1.22
CA ASP A 70 8.14 -13.56 -1.97
C ASP A 70 7.38 -14.14 -3.17
N GLY A 71 8.07 -14.30 -4.29
CA GLY A 71 7.53 -14.92 -5.51
C GLY A 71 6.85 -13.96 -6.47
N ASP A 72 6.29 -14.53 -7.55
CA ASP A 72 5.62 -13.77 -8.59
C ASP A 72 4.17 -13.45 -8.20
N LEU A 73 3.71 -12.27 -8.61
CA LEU A 73 2.32 -11.88 -8.45
C LEU A 73 1.45 -12.67 -9.44
N ASP A 74 0.36 -13.25 -8.95
CA ASP A 74 -0.61 -14.03 -9.74
C ASP A 74 -1.46 -13.18 -10.72
N ARG A 75 -1.27 -11.86 -10.70
CA ARG A 75 -2.05 -10.88 -11.46
C ARG A 75 -1.21 -9.66 -11.82
N PRO A 76 -1.53 -8.94 -12.90
CA PRO A 76 -0.80 -7.72 -13.25
C PRO A 76 -1.15 -6.55 -12.32
N LEU A 77 -0.22 -5.59 -12.23
CA LEU A 77 -0.50 -4.27 -11.68
C LEU A 77 -1.52 -3.55 -12.56
N LYS A 78 -2.42 -2.77 -11.94
CA LYS A 78 -3.56 -2.18 -12.64
C LYS A 78 -3.40 -0.69 -12.93
N SER A 79 -2.93 0.09 -11.96
CA SER A 79 -2.93 1.55 -12.05
C SER A 79 -1.95 2.18 -11.06
N HIS A 80 -1.53 3.39 -11.37
CA HIS A 80 -0.89 4.31 -10.44
C HIS A 80 -1.95 5.23 -9.83
N PHE A 81 -2.07 5.22 -8.51
CA PHE A 81 -3.00 6.09 -7.77
C PHE A 81 -2.24 7.28 -7.18
N PHE A 82 -2.92 8.44 -7.06
CA PHE A 82 -2.30 9.70 -6.61
C PHE A 82 -1.02 10.08 -7.40
N TYR A 83 -1.02 9.86 -8.71
CA TYR A 83 0.14 10.05 -9.59
C TYR A 83 0.50 11.54 -9.80
N ASP A 84 -0.46 12.44 -9.65
CA ASP A 84 -0.26 13.88 -9.55
C ASP A 84 0.49 14.30 -8.27
N CYS A 85 0.40 13.49 -7.21
CA CYS A 85 1.12 13.65 -5.95
C CYS A 85 2.43 12.84 -5.85
N ARG A 86 2.89 12.25 -6.97
CA ARG A 86 4.11 11.43 -7.01
C ARG A 86 5.35 12.20 -6.58
N ALA A 87 6.41 11.48 -6.23
CA ALA A 87 7.71 12.11 -6.07
C ALA A 87 8.16 12.73 -7.40
N GLY A 88 8.60 14.01 -7.39
CA GLY A 88 8.92 14.73 -8.63
C GLY A 88 10.09 14.14 -9.45
N TRP A 89 10.88 13.26 -8.85
CA TRP A 89 11.96 12.50 -9.49
C TRP A 89 11.53 11.12 -10.01
N ILE A 90 10.25 10.76 -9.90
CA ILE A 90 9.67 9.53 -10.43
C ILE A 90 8.87 9.83 -11.70
N GLU A 91 9.11 9.03 -12.71
CA GLU A 91 8.29 8.94 -13.91
C GLU A 91 7.96 7.47 -14.18
N ALA A 92 6.66 7.15 -14.25
CA ALA A 92 6.21 5.80 -14.56
C ALA A 92 6.08 5.62 -16.07
N ASN A 93 7.13 5.05 -16.68
CA ASN A 93 7.23 4.78 -18.12
C ASN A 93 6.60 3.42 -18.50
N ASP A 94 5.40 3.16 -17.97
CA ASP A 94 4.59 2.00 -18.29
C ASP A 94 3.24 2.41 -18.89
N ASN A 95 2.50 1.39 -19.36
CA ASN A 95 1.16 1.55 -19.93
C ASN A 95 0.04 1.47 -18.88
N LEU A 96 0.37 1.53 -17.59
CA LEU A 96 -0.65 1.48 -16.54
C LEU A 96 -1.39 2.82 -16.48
N GLN A 97 -2.69 2.74 -16.18
CA GLN A 97 -3.51 3.93 -16.01
C GLN A 97 -2.97 4.77 -14.85
N LYS A 98 -2.83 6.07 -15.08
CA LYS A 98 -2.39 7.04 -14.08
C LYS A 98 -3.64 7.80 -13.60
N ARG A 99 -3.86 7.81 -12.29
CA ARG A 99 -5.02 8.42 -11.61
C ARG A 99 -4.53 9.39 -10.55
N GLY A 100 -5.32 10.40 -10.23
CA GLY A 100 -4.95 11.46 -9.30
C GLY A 100 -6.16 12.08 -8.65
N GLY A 101 -6.10 13.36 -8.28
CA GLY A 101 -7.17 14.04 -7.56
C GLY A 101 -7.14 13.78 -6.05
N ASN A 102 -8.20 14.23 -5.37
CA ASN A 102 -8.28 14.16 -3.91
C ASN A 102 -8.53 12.74 -3.40
N SER A 103 -9.26 11.93 -4.18
CA SER A 103 -9.43 10.50 -3.87
C SER A 103 -8.36 9.61 -4.52
N GLY A 104 -7.54 10.17 -5.41
CA GLY A 104 -6.43 9.47 -6.07
C GLY A 104 -6.86 8.51 -7.17
N ILE A 105 -8.17 8.44 -7.45
CA ILE A 105 -8.77 7.54 -8.44
C ILE A 105 -9.38 8.30 -9.62
N GLU A 106 -9.41 9.63 -9.56
CA GLU A 106 -9.91 10.49 -10.63
C GLU A 106 -9.01 10.38 -11.88
N PRO A 107 -9.57 10.58 -13.09
CA PRO A 107 -8.77 10.65 -14.32
C PRO A 107 -7.73 11.78 -14.26
N LEU A 108 -6.56 11.51 -14.84
CA LEU A 108 -5.51 12.50 -15.11
C LEU A 108 -5.41 12.80 -16.61
#